data_AF-A0A7C6XVN7-F1
#
_entry.id   AF-A0A7C6XVN7-F1
#
_cell.length_a   1.000
_cell.length_b   1.000
_cell.length_c   1.000
_cell.angle_alpha   90.00
_cell.angle_beta   90.00
_cell.angle_gamma   90.00
#
_symmetry.space_group_name_H-M   'P 1'
#
loop_
_entity.id
_entity.type
_entity.pdbx_description
1 polymer ?
#
loop_
_entity_poly.entity_id
_entity_poly.type
_entity_poly.pdbx_seq_one_letter_code
_entity_poly.pdbx_strand_id
1 'polypeptide(L)'
;MSRLEAISELLGVTQDEARQFTKQVRSRFDAAPSYAEIIYAVRHHRGGKPSVDQVVAAIKRYHAGGGRASGGRGRRPPRRDENRPSRRGSRAQRGPGRPSRLGSRKRG
;
A
#
# COMPACT_ATOMS: atom_id res chain seq x y z
N MET A 1 -7.93 8.56 -24.71
CA MET A 1 -8.68 8.44 -23.45
C MET A 1 -8.34 9.60 -22.53
N SER A 2 -9.35 10.37 -22.15
CA SER A 2 -9.28 11.44 -21.16
C SER A 2 -9.15 10.86 -19.74
N ARG A 3 -8.54 11.63 -18.83
CA ARG A 3 -8.41 11.23 -17.41
C ARG A 3 -9.76 11.10 -16.72
N LEU A 4 -10.74 11.93 -17.13
CA LEU A 4 -12.11 11.87 -16.62
C LEU A 4 -12.86 10.67 -17.19
N GLU A 5 -12.60 10.28 -18.44
CA GLU A 5 -13.16 9.05 -19.03
C GLU A 5 -12.72 7.81 -18.26
N ALA A 6 -11.43 7.71 -17.91
CA ALA A 6 -10.94 6.59 -17.12
C ALA A 6 -11.63 6.49 -15.75
N ILE A 7 -11.90 7.64 -15.10
CA ILE A 7 -12.59 7.66 -13.81
C ILE A 7 -14.08 7.34 -13.97
N SER A 8 -14.73 7.85 -15.02
CA SER A 8 -16.14 7.58 -15.30
C SER A 8 -16.38 6.11 -15.62
N GLU A 9 -15.50 5.49 -16.41
CA GLU A 9 -15.52 4.05 -16.70
C GLU A 9 -15.31 3.21 -15.44
N LEU A 10 -14.31 3.55 -14.62
CA LEU A 10 -14.03 2.82 -13.38
C LEU A 10 -15.16 2.90 -12.36
N LEU A 11 -15.90 4.02 -12.33
CA LEU A 11 -17.02 4.24 -11.42
C LEU A 11 -18.39 3.86 -12.03
N GLY A 12 -18.46 3.59 -13.33
CA GLY A 12 -19.72 3.36 -14.06
C GLY A 12 -20.66 4.57 -13.98
N VAL A 13 -20.15 5.78 -14.19
CA VAL A 13 -20.89 7.05 -14.10
C VAL A 13 -20.70 7.90 -15.34
N THR A 14 -21.46 8.99 -15.43
CA THR A 14 -21.23 10.04 -16.44
C THR A 14 -19.93 10.81 -16.17
N GLN A 15 -19.39 11.47 -17.19
CA GLN A 15 -18.20 12.31 -17.02
C GLN A 15 -18.42 13.49 -16.06
N ASP A 16 -19.64 14.06 -16.02
CA ASP A 16 -20.00 15.11 -15.07
C ASP A 16 -19.99 14.62 -13.63
N GLU A 17 -20.53 13.43 -13.36
CA GLU A 17 -20.44 12.81 -12.04
C GLU A 17 -19.00 12.49 -11.64
N ALA A 18 -18.16 11.99 -12.56
CA ALA A 18 -16.73 11.78 -12.32
C ALA A 18 -16.00 13.10 -12.02
N ARG A 19 -16.39 14.20 -12.66
CA ARG A 19 -15.86 15.54 -12.39
C ARG A 19 -16.27 16.05 -11.01
N GLN A 20 -17.53 15.87 -10.62
CA GLN A 20 -17.98 16.23 -9.26
C GLN A 20 -17.29 15.37 -8.20
N PHE A 21 -17.17 14.06 -8.44
CA PHE A 21 -16.48 13.13 -7.56
C PHE A 21 -15.02 13.54 -7.34
N THR A 22 -14.28 13.82 -8.42
CA THR A 22 -12.88 14.25 -8.33
C THR A 22 -12.74 15.60 -7.62
N LYS A 23 -13.67 16.54 -7.84
CA LYS A 23 -13.70 17.81 -7.11
C LYS A 23 -13.90 17.61 -5.61
N GLN A 24 -14.81 16.72 -5.21
CA GLN A 24 -15.05 16.38 -3.80
C GLN A 24 -13.87 15.67 -3.16
N VAL A 25 -13.18 14.78 -3.88
CA VAL A 25 -11.96 14.15 -3.36
C VAL A 25 -10.88 15.21 -3.13
N ARG A 26 -10.65 16.09 -4.11
CA ARG A 26 -9.60 17.13 -4.02
C ARG A 26 -9.87 18.15 -2.91
N SER A 27 -11.12 18.48 -2.60
CA SER A 27 -11.44 19.41 -1.51
C SER A 27 -11.17 18.87 -0.11
N ARG A 28 -10.94 17.55 0.04
CA ARG A 28 -10.61 16.91 1.31
C ARG A 28 -9.10 16.88 1.61
N PHE A 29 -8.27 17.50 0.75
CA PHE A 29 -6.83 17.62 0.92
C PHE A 29 -6.39 19.07 0.80
N ASP A 30 -5.47 19.49 1.68
CA ASP A 30 -4.82 20.81 1.58
C ASP A 30 -3.97 20.91 0.30
N ALA A 31 -3.22 19.85 -0.01
CA ALA A 31 -2.51 19.70 -1.27
C ALA A 31 -3.28 18.75 -2.19
N ALA A 32 -3.76 19.28 -3.33
CA ALA A 32 -4.62 18.52 -4.22
C ALA A 32 -3.92 17.27 -4.78
N PRO A 33 -4.49 16.06 -4.60
CA PRO A 33 -3.95 14.84 -5.20
C PRO A 33 -4.06 14.88 -6.72
N SER A 34 -3.13 14.20 -7.38
CA SER A 34 -3.10 14.02 -8.83
C SER A 34 -4.20 13.06 -9.29
N TYR A 35 -4.60 13.20 -10.56
CA TYR A 35 -5.55 12.27 -11.17
C TYR A 35 -5.05 10.82 -11.16
N ALA A 36 -3.74 10.60 -11.26
CA ALA A 36 -3.16 9.26 -11.21
C ALA A 36 -3.36 8.59 -9.84
N GLU A 37 -3.23 9.34 -8.74
CA GLU A 37 -3.48 8.84 -7.38
C GLU A 37 -4.96 8.52 -7.17
N ILE A 38 -5.85 9.36 -7.69
CA ILE A 38 -7.29 9.12 -7.64
C ILE A 38 -7.66 7.86 -8.43
N ILE A 39 -7.16 7.73 -9.67
CA ILE A 39 -7.38 6.53 -10.50
C ILE A 39 -6.82 5.29 -9.81
N TYR A 40 -5.63 5.37 -9.23
CA TYR A 40 -5.01 4.27 -8.50
C TYR A 40 -5.90 3.82 -7.33
N ALA A 41 -6.37 4.78 -6.52
CA ALA A 41 -7.21 4.50 -5.36
C ALA A 41 -8.58 3.92 -5.74
N VAL A 42 -9.20 4.39 -6.83
CA VAL A 42 -10.45 3.85 -7.35
C VAL A 42 -10.24 2.42 -7.87
N ARG A 43 -9.22 2.20 -8.71
CA ARG A 43 -8.94 0.89 -9.33
C ARG A 43 -8.56 -0.20 -8.33
N HIS A 44 -7.87 0.16 -7.24
CA HIS A 44 -7.44 -0.79 -6.21
C HIS A 44 -8.48 -0.99 -5.10
N HIS A 45 -9.63 -0.32 -5.18
CA HIS A 45 -10.72 -0.56 -4.25
C HIS A 45 -11.33 -1.94 -4.53
N ARG A 46 -11.41 -2.78 -3.48
CA ARG A 46 -12.09 -4.07 -3.54
C ARG A 46 -13.48 -3.91 -2.92
N GLY A 47 -14.53 -4.07 -3.72
CA GLY A 47 -15.90 -4.06 -3.20
C GLY A 47 -16.90 -3.15 -3.96
N GLY A 48 -16.86 -3.16 -5.29
CA GLY A 48 -17.77 -2.34 -6.09
C GLY A 48 -17.32 -0.88 -6.18
N LYS A 49 -18.29 0.04 -6.28
CA LYS A 49 -18.02 1.46 -6.53
C LYS A 49 -17.56 2.17 -5.25
N PRO A 50 -16.32 2.70 -5.20
CA PRO A 50 -15.80 3.35 -4.01
C PRO A 50 -16.49 4.70 -3.74
N SER A 51 -16.69 5.02 -2.47
CA SER A 51 -17.13 6.35 -2.03
C SER A 51 -15.99 7.35 -1.98
N VAL A 52 -16.33 8.65 -1.94
CA VAL A 52 -15.34 9.74 -1.82
C VAL A 52 -14.45 9.54 -0.60
N ASP A 53 -15.03 9.25 0.57
CA ASP A 53 -14.24 9.06 1.81
C ASP A 53 -13.32 7.84 1.74
N GLN A 54 -13.73 6.77 1.05
CA GLN A 54 -12.89 5.59 0.85
C GLN A 54 -11.69 5.89 -0.04
N VAL A 55 -11.88 6.66 -1.12
CA VAL A 55 -10.79 7.13 -2.00
C VAL A 55 -9.84 8.05 -1.24
N VAL A 56 -10.38 9.01 -0.47
CA VAL A 56 -9.59 9.90 0.39
C VAL A 56 -8.75 9.08 1.38
N ALA A 57 -9.34 8.10 2.05
CA ALA A 57 -8.63 7.23 2.98
C ALA A 57 -7.56 6.36 2.30
N ALA A 58 -7.83 5.88 1.08
CA ALA A 58 -6.85 5.13 0.29
C ALA A 58 -5.64 6.01 -0.09
N ILE A 59 -5.88 7.23 -0.58
CA ILE A 59 -4.82 8.19 -0.92
C ILE A 59 -4.04 8.58 0.34
N LYS A 60 -4.71 8.94 1.45
CA LYS A 60 -4.01 9.24 2.72
C LYS A 60 -3.11 8.11 3.19
N ARG A 61 -3.56 6.85 3.08
CA ARG A 61 -2.74 5.66 3.38
C ARG A 61 -1.57 5.50 2.43
N TYR A 62 -1.76 5.80 1.15
CA TYR A 62 -0.69 5.76 0.15
C TYR A 62 0.43 6.76 0.47
N HIS A 63 0.06 8.00 0.81
CA HIS A 63 1.01 9.04 1.22
C HIS A 63 1.70 8.67 2.55
N ALA A 64 0.95 8.18 3.54
CA ALA A 64 1.49 7.77 4.84
C ALA A 64 2.37 6.51 4.78
N GLY A 65 2.15 5.64 3.78
CA GLY A 65 2.86 4.37 3.60
C GLY A 65 4.18 4.46 2.85
N GLY A 66 4.62 5.65 2.43
CA GLY A 66 5.85 5.86 1.66
C GLY A 66 5.68 5.89 0.14
N GLY A 67 4.45 6.05 -0.35
CA GLY A 67 4.18 6.36 -1.76
C GLY A 67 4.51 7.82 -2.05
N ARG A 68 5.78 8.09 -2.39
CA ARG A 68 6.33 9.28 -3.06
C ARG A 68 5.48 10.57 -2.98
N ALA A 69 5.54 11.28 -1.86
CA ALA A 69 5.41 12.73 -1.84
C ALA A 69 6.44 13.31 -0.86
N SER A 70 7.31 14.13 -1.42
CA SER A 70 8.50 14.75 -0.87
C SER A 70 8.34 15.41 0.50
N GLY A 71 9.35 15.18 1.37
CA GLY A 71 9.80 16.14 2.38
C GLY A 71 8.84 16.50 3.51
N GLY A 72 9.06 15.92 4.70
CA GLY A 72 8.49 16.49 5.93
C GLY A 72 8.25 15.49 7.04
N ARG A 73 9.20 15.44 7.97
CA ARG A 73 9.09 15.06 9.40
C ARG A 73 7.74 14.46 9.85
N GLY A 74 7.82 13.24 10.38
CA GLY A 74 7.24 12.97 11.70
C GLY A 74 6.20 11.86 11.77
N ARG A 75 6.54 10.90 12.64
CA ARG A 75 5.62 10.13 13.49
C ARG A 75 4.81 9.03 12.80
N ARG A 76 5.46 7.87 12.69
CA ARG A 76 4.81 6.55 12.64
C ARG A 76 3.92 6.40 13.89
N PRO A 77 2.59 6.22 13.78
CA PRO A 77 1.78 5.87 14.94
C PRO A 77 2.06 4.41 15.32
N PRO A 78 2.30 4.07 16.60
CA PRO A 78 2.25 2.68 17.03
C PRO A 78 0.77 2.29 17.06
N ARG A 79 0.32 1.47 16.10
CA ARG A 79 -0.97 0.79 16.26
C ARG A 79 -0.79 -0.34 17.25
N ARG A 80 -1.35 -0.08 18.43
CA ARG A 80 -1.63 -0.99 19.54
C ARG A 80 -2.68 -2.03 19.12
N ASP A 81 -2.67 -3.13 19.87
CA ASP A 81 -3.73 -4.13 20.03
C ASP A 81 -3.93 -5.14 18.88
N GLU A 82 -4.23 -6.42 19.09
CA GLU A 82 -4.34 -7.32 20.25
C GLU A 82 -4.62 -8.71 19.63
N ASN A 83 -4.36 -9.81 20.34
CA ASN A 83 -4.71 -11.19 19.97
C ASN A 83 -3.96 -11.88 18.81
N ARG A 84 -2.77 -12.44 19.11
CA ARG A 84 -2.31 -13.66 18.41
C ARG A 84 -1.76 -14.66 19.43
N PRO A 85 -2.37 -15.85 19.61
CA PRO A 85 -1.78 -16.85 20.48
C PRO A 85 -0.44 -17.33 19.90
N SER A 86 0.61 -17.19 20.69
CA SER A 86 1.95 -17.72 20.41
C SER A 86 1.92 -19.23 20.32
N ARG A 87 1.76 -19.76 19.10
CA ARG A 87 2.06 -21.17 18.79
C ARG A 87 2.76 -21.27 17.44
N ARG A 88 4.09 -21.14 17.43
CA ARG A 88 4.97 -21.87 16.50
C ARG A 88 6.38 -21.89 17.07
N GLY A 89 6.88 -23.11 17.27
CA GLY A 89 8.03 -23.40 18.12
C GLY A 89 9.36 -22.86 17.61
N SER A 90 10.17 -22.44 18.58
CA SER A 90 11.58 -22.09 18.41
C SER A 90 12.41 -23.35 18.15
N ARG A 91 12.46 -23.80 16.89
CA ARG A 91 13.58 -24.65 16.44
C ARG A 91 14.75 -23.71 16.13
N ALA A 92 15.55 -23.43 17.17
CA ALA A 92 16.75 -22.62 17.06
C ALA A 92 17.78 -23.30 16.16
N GLN A 93 18.18 -22.60 15.10
CA GLN A 93 19.37 -22.90 14.31
C GLN A 93 20.61 -22.29 14.99
N ARG A 94 21.71 -23.05 15.06
CA ARG A 94 23.10 -22.58 15.07
C ARG A 94 23.94 -23.69 14.41
N GLY A 95 24.72 -23.49 13.36
CA GLY A 95 25.02 -22.30 12.56
C GLY A 95 25.74 -22.73 11.27
N PRO A 96 26.11 -21.79 10.39
CA PRO A 96 26.87 -22.11 9.17
C PRO A 96 28.37 -21.99 9.46
N GLY A 97 29.15 -23.02 9.13
CA GLY A 97 30.59 -22.96 9.29
C GLY A 97 31.36 -24.11 8.62
N ARG A 98 32.05 -23.76 7.53
CA ARG A 98 33.14 -24.48 6.84
C ARG A 98 32.80 -25.64 5.89
N PRO A 99 33.09 -25.49 4.58
CA PRO A 99 33.59 -26.58 3.78
C PRO A 99 35.12 -26.69 3.97
N SER A 100 35.62 -27.90 4.25
CA SER A 100 37.03 -28.22 4.05
C SER A 100 37.13 -29.67 3.60
N ARG A 101 37.24 -29.85 2.29
CA ARG A 101 37.89 -31.04 1.72
C ARG A 101 39.33 -31.05 2.23
N LEU A 102 39.74 -32.11 2.92
CA LEU A 102 41.12 -32.57 2.90
C LEU A 102 41.11 -34.06 3.22
N GLY A 103 41.55 -34.88 2.26
CA GLY A 103 41.74 -36.30 2.47
C GLY A 103 42.94 -36.58 3.37
N SER A 104 42.90 -37.72 4.06
CA SER A 104 44.04 -38.48 4.55
C SER A 104 43.54 -39.89 4.84
N ARG A 105 43.72 -40.85 3.93
CA ARG A 105 44.88 -41.76 3.84
C ARG A 105 45.14 -42.53 5.16
N LYS A 106 44.77 -43.81 5.11
CA LYS A 106 45.54 -45.00 5.55
C LYS A 106 45.93 -45.11 7.04
N ARG A 107 45.47 -46.20 7.66
CA ARG A 107 46.12 -47.08 8.68
C ARG A 107 45.01 -47.97 9.26
N GLY A 108 45.16 -49.28 9.45
CA GLY A 108 46.23 -50.23 9.23
C GLY A 108 45.63 -51.62 9.45
#